data_AF-A7S863-F1
#
_entry.id   AF-A7S863-F1
#
_cell.length_a   1.000
_cell.length_b   1.000
_cell.length_c   1.000
_cell.angle_alpha   90.00
_cell.angle_beta   90.00
_cell.angle_gamma   90.00
#
_symmetry.space_group_name_H-M   'P 1'
#
loop_
_entity.id
_entity.type
_entity.pdbx_description
1 polymer ?
#
loop_
_entity_poly.entity_id
_entity_poly.type
_entity_poly.pdbx_seq_one_letter_code
_entity_poly.pdbx_strand_id
1 'polypeptide(L)'
;MATLSLCLLLILVEACQADDTRPEQIHLAYTGTSSERIVNYVTQSTDEGLGTMVAYGTDPDRLSLKAIGDSFVYDIPLWHKDPEISAIYNVSKADPRQFSIHNVKLTGLQPNTKYYYKVGDVNQTMSDTFSFSTKENNIIYAVYGDMGYSNAVSLPQLVQEARDGHFQAVIHVGDLAYDFYQKDADTGDNFMNAIQPVATLVPYMALPGNHEHRFNFSHYKNRFSNMKLGPGATSGSDTSLWYSFNVGLIHFVAFDTEVFNYFSDVGQIQRQLNWLEADLAKANTNRDKRPWIVSLAHKSKSEEQKCNYLMIWIDFMDETNFTHISPLLHKYGVDIHFCGHSHNYQRHYPYYQDEVDRPDKKNVYVNPKFMTVIVAGSAGSKEKISHGLGPKRHLAKYIFDYGFGHLQVMNHTHLRWTWENTGVELASIEQDELWIVQDNHGMRSHA
;
A
#
# COMPACT_ATOMS: atom_id res chain seq x y z
N MET A 1 -61.07 20.25 -46.88
CA MET A 1 -59.64 19.92 -46.70
C MET A 1 -59.14 20.69 -45.48
N ALA A 2 -59.02 20.03 -44.34
CA ALA A 2 -58.39 20.60 -43.15
C ALA A 2 -57.64 19.46 -42.47
N THR A 3 -56.32 19.43 -42.65
CA THR A 3 -55.42 18.48 -42.00
C THR A 3 -55.00 19.05 -40.66
N LEU A 4 -55.38 18.36 -39.57
CA LEU A 4 -54.86 18.60 -38.22
C LEU A 4 -53.37 18.26 -38.20
N SER A 5 -52.54 19.21 -37.77
CA SER A 5 -51.14 18.97 -37.43
C SER A 5 -51.05 18.69 -35.93
N LEU A 6 -50.65 17.47 -35.58
CA LEU A 6 -50.42 17.04 -34.20
C LEU A 6 -48.95 17.34 -33.86
N CYS A 7 -48.67 18.44 -33.17
CA CYS A 7 -47.34 18.72 -32.62
C CYS A 7 -47.10 17.82 -31.40
N LEU A 8 -46.29 16.78 -31.58
CA LEU A 8 -45.68 16.03 -30.49
C LEU A 8 -44.56 16.89 -29.89
N LEU A 9 -44.78 17.42 -28.68
CA LEU A 9 -43.71 18.04 -27.89
C LEU A 9 -42.84 16.91 -27.32
N LEU A 10 -41.69 16.64 -27.94
CA LEU A 10 -40.64 15.82 -27.35
C LEU A 10 -39.95 16.64 -26.25
N ILE A 11 -40.31 16.38 -25.00
CA ILE A 11 -39.53 16.84 -23.86
C ILE A 11 -38.32 15.91 -23.78
N LEU A 12 -37.20 16.36 -24.34
CA LEU A 12 -35.87 15.84 -24.02
C LEU A 12 -35.59 16.19 -22.56
N VAL A 13 -35.82 15.25 -21.66
CA VAL A 13 -35.19 15.28 -20.35
C VAL A 13 -33.76 14.80 -20.58
N GLU A 14 -32.85 15.74 -20.88
CA GLU A 14 -31.45 15.51 -20.55
C GLU A 14 -31.41 15.32 -19.03
N ALA A 15 -31.27 14.08 -18.60
CA ALA A 15 -30.83 13.80 -17.25
C ALA A 15 -29.38 14.30 -17.17
N CYS A 16 -29.23 15.59 -16.88
CA CYS A 16 -28.01 16.12 -16.31
C CYS A 16 -27.78 15.29 -15.05
N GLN A 17 -26.85 14.32 -15.10
CA GLN A 17 -26.34 13.70 -13.88
C GLN A 17 -25.84 14.86 -13.04
N ALA A 18 -26.56 15.17 -11.96
CA ALA A 18 -26.11 16.18 -11.02
C ALA A 18 -24.71 15.78 -10.56
N ASP A 19 -23.78 16.73 -10.66
CA ASP A 19 -22.38 16.52 -10.34
C ASP A 19 -22.26 16.08 -8.87
N ASP A 20 -21.76 14.86 -8.62
CA ASP A 20 -21.75 14.29 -7.26
C ASP A 20 -20.47 14.74 -6.54
N THR A 21 -20.64 15.81 -5.76
CA THR A 21 -19.56 16.47 -5.03
C THR A 21 -19.31 15.86 -3.65
N ARG A 22 -19.93 14.73 -3.33
CA ARG A 22 -19.70 14.02 -2.05
C ARG A 22 -18.29 13.44 -2.01
N PRO A 23 -17.50 13.73 -0.96
CA PRO A 23 -16.22 13.07 -0.76
C PRO A 23 -16.38 11.58 -0.47
N GLU A 24 -15.62 10.75 -1.16
CA GLU A 24 -15.50 9.31 -0.94
C GLU A 24 -14.04 8.86 -1.07
N GLN A 25 -13.78 7.57 -0.87
CA GLN A 25 -12.44 6.98 -0.99
C GLN A 25 -11.40 7.64 -0.06
N ILE A 26 -11.86 8.15 1.08
CA ILE A 26 -11.09 8.97 2.00
C ILE A 26 -10.03 8.10 2.66
N HIS A 27 -8.77 8.50 2.56
CA HIS A 27 -7.67 7.77 3.18
C HIS A 27 -6.53 8.69 3.63
N LEU A 28 -5.92 8.31 4.75
CA LEU A 28 -4.80 8.99 5.39
C LEU A 28 -3.47 8.38 4.95
N ALA A 29 -2.39 9.16 4.94
CA ALA A 29 -1.04 8.65 4.84
C ALA A 29 -0.06 9.43 5.73
N TYR A 30 1.04 8.77 6.11
CA TYR A 30 2.20 9.42 6.69
C TYR A 30 2.92 10.23 5.61
N THR A 31 3.50 11.38 5.97
CA THR A 31 4.40 12.10 5.06
C THR A 31 5.87 11.76 5.31
N GLY A 32 6.19 11.02 6.37
CA GLY A 32 7.57 10.86 6.88
C GLY A 32 7.97 11.89 7.94
N THR A 33 7.13 12.90 8.18
CA THR A 33 7.24 13.85 9.31
C THR A 33 6.15 13.54 10.35
N SER A 34 6.51 13.38 11.63
CA SER A 34 5.56 12.89 12.64
C SER A 34 4.38 13.84 12.89
N SER A 35 4.62 15.15 12.82
CA SER A 35 3.64 16.23 12.96
C SER A 35 2.80 16.51 11.70
N GLU A 36 2.88 15.64 10.69
CA GLU A 36 2.19 15.83 9.42
C GLU A 36 1.38 14.59 9.02
N ARG A 37 0.23 14.82 8.40
CA ARG A 37 -0.55 13.80 7.70
C ARG A 37 -1.00 14.35 6.37
N ILE A 38 -1.23 13.49 5.40
CA ILE A 38 -1.91 13.88 4.16
C ILE A 38 -3.22 13.09 4.08
N VAL A 39 -4.30 13.80 3.80
CA VAL A 39 -5.63 13.23 3.56
C VAL A 39 -5.89 13.29 2.07
N ASN A 40 -6.23 12.15 1.48
CA ASN A 40 -6.64 12.06 0.09
C ASN A 40 -8.11 11.62 0.02
N TYR A 41 -8.85 12.14 -0.95
CA TYR A 41 -10.23 11.74 -1.23
C TYR A 41 -10.59 12.02 -2.69
N VAL A 42 -11.71 11.45 -3.14
CA VAL A 42 -12.27 11.63 -4.48
C VAL A 42 -13.64 12.28 -4.41
N THR A 43 -13.98 13.10 -5.40
CA THR A 43 -15.38 13.44 -5.72
C THR A 43 -15.69 12.99 -7.15
N GLN A 44 -16.89 12.47 -7.37
CA GLN A 44 -17.38 12.06 -8.70
C GLN A 44 -17.82 13.26 -9.53
N SER A 45 -17.00 14.31 -9.50
CA SER A 45 -17.20 15.60 -10.12
C SER A 45 -15.92 16.09 -10.78
N THR A 46 -16.09 16.84 -11.87
CA THR A 46 -15.01 17.50 -12.62
C THR A 46 -15.02 19.02 -12.47
N ASP A 47 -15.82 19.56 -11.54
CA ASP A 47 -15.83 20.98 -11.22
C ASP A 47 -14.50 21.39 -10.58
N GLU A 48 -13.62 21.98 -11.38
CA GLU A 48 -12.33 22.54 -10.92
C GLU A 48 -12.51 23.69 -9.91
N GLY A 49 -13.71 24.25 -9.78
CA GLY A 49 -14.06 25.24 -8.76
C GLY A 49 -14.33 24.66 -7.37
N LEU A 50 -14.40 23.33 -7.22
CA LEU A 50 -14.62 22.67 -5.93
C LEU A 50 -13.50 22.97 -4.95
N GLY A 51 -13.89 23.47 -3.77
CA GLY A 51 -12.98 23.66 -2.66
C GLY A 51 -12.35 22.35 -2.21
N THR A 52 -11.02 22.35 -2.05
CA THR A 52 -10.27 21.21 -1.51
C THR A 52 -9.78 21.52 -0.11
N MET A 53 -10.44 20.96 0.92
CA MET A 53 -10.07 21.27 2.30
C MET A 53 -10.27 20.13 3.30
N VAL A 54 -9.63 20.31 4.45
CA VAL A 54 -9.88 19.55 5.67
C VAL A 54 -10.15 20.54 6.80
N ALA A 55 -11.31 20.42 7.43
CA ALA A 55 -11.57 21.02 8.74
C ALA A 55 -11.22 19.99 9.82
N TYR A 56 -10.45 20.37 10.84
CA TYR A 56 -9.99 19.43 11.87
C TYR A 56 -9.80 20.09 13.24
N GLY A 57 -9.72 19.28 14.30
CA GLY A 57 -9.54 19.77 15.66
C GLY A 57 -9.47 18.62 16.69
N THR A 58 -9.23 18.95 17.95
CA THR A 58 -9.24 17.98 19.06
C THR A 58 -10.62 17.83 19.71
N ASP A 59 -11.58 18.66 19.32
CA ASP A 59 -12.97 18.63 19.76
C ASP A 59 -13.86 18.16 18.58
N PRO A 60 -14.60 17.04 18.71
CA PRO A 60 -15.45 16.53 17.63
C PRO A 60 -16.58 17.48 17.23
N ASP A 61 -17.04 18.34 18.15
CA ASP A 61 -18.13 19.29 17.92
C ASP A 61 -17.60 20.64 17.41
N ARG A 62 -16.28 20.85 17.45
CA ARG A 62 -15.63 22.10 17.05
C ARG A 62 -14.30 21.88 16.33
N LEU A 63 -14.38 21.74 15.00
CA LEU A 63 -13.23 21.65 14.10
C LEU A 63 -12.62 23.05 13.85
N SER A 64 -11.80 23.53 14.78
CA SER A 64 -11.28 24.90 14.80
C SER A 64 -10.14 25.19 13.82
N LEU A 65 -9.48 24.15 13.28
CA LEU A 65 -8.38 24.26 12.34
C LEU A 65 -8.88 23.94 10.92
N LYS A 66 -8.23 24.54 9.92
CA LYS A 66 -8.50 24.30 8.51
C LYS A 66 -7.19 24.16 7.75
N ALA A 67 -7.14 23.22 6.83
CA ALA A 67 -6.07 23.09 5.85
C ALA A 67 -6.69 23.12 4.46
N ILE A 68 -6.07 23.86 3.55
CA ILE A 68 -6.44 23.90 2.14
C ILE A 68 -5.44 23.03 1.39
N GLY A 69 -5.94 22.28 0.41
CA GLY A 69 -5.12 21.45 -0.45
C GLY A 69 -5.39 21.73 -1.92
N ASP A 70 -4.87 20.85 -2.75
CA ASP A 70 -4.98 20.92 -4.20
C ASP A 70 -5.78 19.74 -4.73
N SER A 71 -6.48 19.96 -5.84
CA SER A 71 -7.16 18.92 -6.60
C SER A 71 -6.73 18.90 -8.06
N PHE A 72 -6.97 17.77 -8.70
CA PHE A 72 -6.83 17.63 -10.15
C PHE A 72 -7.85 16.62 -10.67
N VAL A 73 -8.33 16.84 -11.90
CA VAL A 73 -9.17 15.88 -12.60
C VAL A 73 -8.29 14.74 -13.11
N TYR A 74 -8.68 13.51 -12.81
CA TYR A 74 -8.06 12.32 -13.36
C TYR A 74 -8.88 11.79 -14.54
N ASP A 75 -8.29 11.89 -15.73
CA ASP A 75 -8.82 11.28 -16.95
C ASP A 75 -8.50 9.78 -16.94
N ILE A 76 -9.49 8.93 -16.68
CA ILE A 76 -9.29 7.49 -16.69
C ILE A 76 -8.85 7.07 -18.11
N PRO A 77 -7.70 6.39 -18.25
CA PRO A 77 -7.31 5.83 -19.53
C PRO A 77 -8.38 4.85 -20.02
N LEU A 78 -8.81 5.03 -21.28
CA LEU A 78 -9.85 4.21 -21.87
C LEU A 78 -9.39 2.76 -22.01
N TRP A 79 -9.83 1.92 -21.08
CA TRP A 79 -9.48 0.51 -21.02
C TRP A 79 -9.88 -0.26 -22.30
N HIS A 80 -10.93 0.17 -23.00
CA HIS A 80 -11.38 -0.38 -24.28
C HIS A 80 -10.68 0.23 -25.51
N LYS A 81 -9.83 1.25 -25.36
CA LYS A 81 -8.92 1.70 -26.44
C LYS A 81 -7.59 0.96 -26.41
N ASP A 82 -7.33 0.19 -25.37
CA ASP A 82 -6.24 -0.74 -25.38
C ASP A 82 -6.54 -1.89 -26.37
N PRO A 83 -5.69 -2.13 -27.39
CA PRO A 83 -5.97 -3.13 -28.43
C PRO A 83 -6.16 -4.55 -27.91
N GLU A 84 -5.45 -4.93 -26.83
CA GLU A 84 -5.52 -6.28 -26.26
C GLU A 84 -6.83 -6.48 -25.49
N ILE A 85 -7.27 -5.47 -24.74
CA ILE A 85 -8.50 -5.52 -23.94
C ILE A 85 -9.74 -5.35 -24.84
N SER A 86 -9.67 -4.44 -25.83
CA SER A 86 -10.74 -4.21 -26.80
C SER A 86 -11.10 -5.47 -27.58
N ALA A 87 -10.11 -6.33 -27.89
CA ALA A 87 -10.32 -7.57 -28.62
C ALA A 87 -11.03 -8.64 -27.78
N ILE A 88 -10.86 -8.61 -26.45
CA ILE A 88 -11.39 -9.63 -25.53
C ILE A 88 -12.82 -9.31 -25.07
N TYR A 89 -13.14 -8.04 -24.80
CA TYR A 89 -14.36 -7.69 -24.06
C TYR A 89 -15.49 -7.03 -24.87
N ASN A 90 -15.34 -6.89 -26.21
CA ASN A 90 -16.37 -6.36 -27.13
C ASN A 90 -17.16 -5.16 -26.57
N VAL A 91 -16.44 -4.19 -26.00
CA VAL A 91 -17.00 -3.07 -25.24
C VAL A 91 -17.27 -1.87 -26.14
N SER A 92 -18.33 -1.12 -25.87
CA SER A 92 -18.64 0.13 -26.57
C SER A 92 -17.59 1.22 -26.29
N LYS A 93 -17.39 2.09 -27.28
CA LYS A 93 -16.51 3.27 -27.22
C LYS A 93 -17.15 4.39 -26.37
N ALA A 94 -17.32 4.17 -25.08
CA ALA A 94 -17.76 5.24 -24.17
C ALA A 94 -16.65 6.28 -23.97
N ASP A 95 -17.04 7.51 -23.63
CA ASP A 95 -16.09 8.56 -23.21
C ASP A 95 -15.42 8.17 -21.88
N PRO A 96 -14.19 8.66 -21.61
CA PRO A 96 -13.47 8.29 -20.40
C PRO A 96 -14.21 8.86 -19.20
N ARG A 97 -14.48 8.01 -18.22
CA ARG A 97 -14.95 8.49 -16.92
C ARG A 97 -13.87 9.38 -16.29
N GLN A 98 -14.31 10.45 -15.65
CA GLN A 98 -13.44 11.41 -14.98
C GLN A 98 -13.91 11.58 -13.55
N PHE A 99 -12.98 11.84 -12.64
CA PHE A 99 -13.27 12.23 -11.26
C PHE A 99 -12.14 13.11 -10.72
N SER A 100 -12.43 13.94 -9.72
CA SER A 100 -11.43 14.80 -9.09
C SER A 100 -10.77 14.08 -7.91
N ILE A 101 -9.45 14.21 -7.84
CA ILE A 101 -8.64 13.71 -6.73
C ILE A 101 -8.15 14.90 -5.92
N HIS A 102 -8.36 14.84 -4.61
CA HIS A 102 -8.07 15.91 -3.68
C HIS A 102 -6.99 15.49 -2.71
N ASN A 103 -6.01 16.36 -2.47
CA ASN A 103 -4.90 16.12 -1.54
C ASN A 103 -4.74 17.28 -0.57
N VAL A 104 -4.90 17.01 0.73
CA VAL A 104 -4.77 18.04 1.77
C VAL A 104 -3.74 17.63 2.80
N LYS A 105 -2.67 18.42 2.92
CA LYS A 105 -1.61 18.20 3.93
C LYS A 105 -1.95 18.93 5.22
N LEU A 106 -2.02 18.17 6.31
CA LEU A 106 -2.15 18.66 7.68
C LEU A 106 -0.75 18.80 8.28
N THR A 107 -0.47 19.92 8.93
CA THR A 107 0.85 20.22 9.53
C THR A 107 0.70 20.70 10.97
N GLY A 108 1.79 20.69 11.73
CA GLY A 108 1.78 21.16 13.13
C GLY A 108 0.95 20.30 14.08
N LEU A 109 0.67 19.05 13.70
CA LEU A 109 -0.09 18.12 14.54
C LEU A 109 0.72 17.80 15.80
N GLN A 110 0.06 17.87 16.95
CA GLN A 110 0.68 17.53 18.22
C GLN A 110 0.85 16.00 18.32
N PRO A 111 1.95 15.52 18.91
CA PRO A 111 2.17 14.09 19.10
C PRO A 111 1.15 13.50 20.09
N ASN A 112 0.87 12.21 19.97
CA ASN A 112 -0.02 11.44 20.85
C ASN A 112 -1.39 12.10 21.07
N THR A 113 -1.93 12.73 20.02
CA THR A 113 -3.17 13.51 20.06
C THR A 113 -4.20 12.90 19.13
N LYS A 114 -5.46 12.84 19.59
CA LYS A 114 -6.60 12.45 18.75
C LYS A 114 -7.14 13.68 18.04
N TYR A 115 -7.26 13.60 16.71
CA TYR A 115 -7.86 14.63 15.88
C TYR A 115 -9.13 14.10 15.23
N TYR A 116 -10.16 14.94 15.22
CA TYR A 116 -11.38 14.77 14.45
C TYR A 116 -11.28 15.61 13.19
N TYR A 117 -11.84 15.13 12.08
CA TYR A 117 -11.75 15.83 10.80
C TYR A 117 -12.93 15.57 9.88
N LYS A 118 -13.17 16.53 8.98
CA LYS A 118 -14.07 16.44 7.82
C LYS A 118 -13.34 16.92 6.59
N VAL A 119 -13.62 16.31 5.44
CA VAL A 119 -13.04 16.68 4.14
C VAL A 119 -14.11 17.17 3.17
N GLY A 120 -13.73 17.88 2.12
CA GLY A 120 -14.64 18.33 1.06
C GLY A 120 -14.60 19.84 0.85
N ASP A 121 -15.73 20.39 0.41
CA ASP A 121 -15.93 21.82 0.17
C ASP A 121 -16.96 22.39 1.16
N VAL A 122 -16.55 23.41 1.92
CA VAL A 122 -17.42 24.11 2.89
C VAL A 122 -18.59 24.85 2.26
N ASN A 123 -18.49 25.20 0.98
CA ASN A 123 -19.55 25.88 0.24
C ASN A 123 -20.49 24.90 -0.47
N GLN A 124 -20.12 23.61 -0.54
CA GLN A 124 -20.92 22.55 -1.15
C GLN A 124 -21.13 21.42 -0.16
N THR A 125 -20.31 20.37 -0.24
CA THR A 125 -20.49 19.13 0.51
C THR A 125 -19.25 18.81 1.33
N MET A 126 -19.47 18.54 2.63
CA MET A 126 -18.45 18.02 3.54
C MET A 126 -18.78 16.58 3.91
N SER A 127 -17.77 15.77 4.17
CA SER A 127 -17.91 14.39 4.65
C SER A 127 -18.53 14.30 6.04
N ASP A 128 -18.81 13.06 6.47
CA ASP A 128 -18.97 12.73 7.88
C ASP A 128 -17.71 13.05 8.70
N THR A 129 -17.86 13.11 10.02
CA THR A 129 -16.73 13.33 10.93
C THR A 129 -15.98 12.01 11.15
N PHE A 130 -14.69 12.01 10.82
CA PHE A 130 -13.76 10.92 11.09
C PHE A 130 -12.78 11.31 12.20
N SER A 131 -11.95 10.37 12.64
CA SER A 131 -10.89 10.67 13.59
C SER A 131 -9.66 9.79 13.41
N PHE A 132 -8.48 10.34 13.66
CA PHE A 132 -7.21 9.61 13.70
C PHE A 132 -6.38 10.04 14.92
N SER A 133 -5.34 9.28 15.23
CA SER A 133 -4.40 9.61 16.32
C SER A 133 -2.96 9.71 15.83
N THR A 134 -2.21 10.67 16.36
CA THR A 134 -0.78 10.89 16.08
C THR A 134 0.13 10.15 17.05
N LYS A 135 -0.17 8.88 17.33
CA LYS A 135 0.61 8.05 18.26
C LYS A 135 2.08 7.95 17.79
N GLU A 136 3.04 8.18 18.68
CA GLU A 136 4.48 8.14 18.36
C GLU A 136 5.20 6.95 19.01
N ASN A 137 4.61 6.32 20.03
CA ASN A 137 5.19 5.20 20.78
C ASN A 137 4.32 3.95 20.68
N ASN A 138 4.91 2.75 20.81
CA ASN A 138 4.19 1.47 20.79
C ASN A 138 3.24 1.35 19.59
N ILE A 139 3.73 1.73 18.42
CA ILE A 139 2.99 1.69 17.16
C ILE A 139 2.99 0.24 16.68
N ILE A 140 1.79 -0.27 16.39
CA ILE A 140 1.58 -1.56 15.74
C ILE A 140 1.13 -1.29 14.31
N TYR A 141 1.72 -2.00 13.35
CA TYR A 141 1.39 -1.89 11.93
C TYR A 141 0.72 -3.18 11.48
N ALA A 142 -0.46 -3.09 10.86
CA ALA A 142 -1.00 -4.21 10.09
C ALA A 142 -0.26 -4.27 8.74
N VAL A 143 0.27 -5.45 8.39
CA VAL A 143 1.07 -5.65 7.17
C VAL A 143 0.51 -6.81 6.38
N TYR A 144 0.21 -6.57 5.10
CA TYR A 144 -0.31 -7.58 4.18
C TYR A 144 -0.19 -7.13 2.72
N GLY A 145 -0.24 -8.06 1.78
CA GLY A 145 -0.46 -7.83 0.36
C GLY A 145 -1.77 -8.46 -0.10
N ASP A 146 -2.12 -8.25 -1.37
CA ASP A 146 -2.97 -9.18 -2.11
C ASP A 146 -4.38 -9.34 -1.53
N MET A 147 -5.00 -8.22 -1.13
CA MET A 147 -6.32 -8.24 -0.49
C MET A 147 -7.47 -8.25 -1.50
N GLY A 148 -7.42 -7.39 -2.52
CA GLY A 148 -8.59 -7.11 -3.36
C GLY A 148 -9.79 -6.61 -2.56
N TYR A 149 -10.98 -6.66 -3.17
CA TYR A 149 -12.26 -6.37 -2.51
C TYR A 149 -13.32 -7.45 -2.74
N SER A 150 -13.14 -8.34 -3.72
CA SER A 150 -14.15 -9.35 -4.08
C SER A 150 -14.22 -10.52 -3.09
N ASN A 151 -13.06 -11.03 -2.64
CA ASN A 151 -12.99 -12.11 -1.67
C ASN A 151 -12.63 -11.54 -0.29
N ALA A 152 -11.57 -10.72 -0.19
CA ALA A 152 -11.24 -9.80 0.89
C ALA A 152 -11.45 -10.36 2.31
N VAL A 153 -11.05 -11.62 2.53
CA VAL A 153 -11.35 -12.40 3.74
C VAL A 153 -10.90 -11.70 5.01
N SER A 154 -9.75 -11.01 4.98
CA SER A 154 -9.21 -10.29 6.15
C SER A 154 -9.88 -8.94 6.43
N LEU A 155 -10.63 -8.37 5.46
CA LEU A 155 -11.13 -7.00 5.57
C LEU A 155 -12.07 -6.77 6.78
N PRO A 156 -13.04 -7.65 7.09
CA PRO A 156 -13.89 -7.46 8.27
C PRO A 156 -13.10 -7.39 9.57
N GLN A 157 -12.07 -8.24 9.72
CA GLN A 157 -11.19 -8.24 10.90
C GLN A 157 -10.35 -6.95 10.94
N LEU A 158 -9.76 -6.53 9.81
CA LEU A 158 -9.01 -5.27 9.71
C LEU A 158 -9.87 -4.06 10.11
N VAL A 159 -11.15 -4.02 9.70
CA VAL A 159 -12.09 -2.96 10.09
C VAL A 159 -12.34 -2.98 11.60
N GLN A 160 -12.56 -4.15 12.19
CA GLN A 160 -12.79 -4.29 13.62
C GLN A 160 -11.56 -3.85 14.43
N GLU A 161 -10.38 -4.34 14.06
CA GLU A 161 -9.13 -4.03 14.73
C GLU A 161 -8.71 -2.56 14.62
N ALA A 162 -8.96 -1.93 13.46
CA ALA A 162 -8.72 -0.50 13.30
C ALA A 162 -9.62 0.33 14.24
N ARG A 163 -10.89 -0.06 14.40
CA ARG A 163 -11.85 0.60 15.29
C ARG A 163 -11.49 0.40 16.77
N ASP A 164 -11.05 -0.79 17.13
CA ASP A 164 -10.63 -1.13 18.50
C ASP A 164 -9.23 -0.60 18.84
N GLY A 165 -8.51 -0.08 17.83
CA GLY A 165 -7.18 0.51 18.00
C GLY A 165 -6.06 -0.51 18.20
N HIS A 166 -6.23 -1.74 17.70
CA HIS A 166 -5.22 -2.80 17.79
C HIS A 166 -3.97 -2.49 16.95
N PHE A 167 -4.11 -1.74 15.85
CA PHE A 167 -3.00 -1.18 15.08
C PHE A 167 -3.21 0.32 14.80
N GLN A 168 -2.12 0.99 14.40
CA GLN A 168 -2.09 2.44 14.18
C GLN A 168 -1.69 2.83 12.76
N ALA A 169 -1.40 1.86 11.90
CA ALA A 169 -1.16 2.06 10.48
C ALA A 169 -1.31 0.75 9.72
N VAL A 170 -1.59 0.86 8.43
CA VAL A 170 -1.58 -0.24 7.47
C VAL A 170 -0.40 -0.07 6.52
N ILE A 171 0.28 -1.17 6.23
CA ILE A 171 1.27 -1.32 5.17
C ILE A 171 0.74 -2.36 4.18
N HIS A 172 0.26 -1.91 3.02
CA HIS A 172 -0.25 -2.77 1.95
C HIS A 172 0.82 -2.97 0.87
N VAL A 173 1.42 -4.15 0.82
CA VAL A 173 2.56 -4.48 -0.05
C VAL A 173 2.15 -4.96 -1.45
N GLY A 174 1.31 -4.17 -2.14
CA GLY A 174 0.95 -4.38 -3.54
C GLY A 174 -0.21 -5.33 -3.80
N ASP A 175 -0.64 -5.37 -5.06
CA ASP A 175 -1.83 -6.04 -5.57
C ASP A 175 -3.10 -5.62 -4.80
N LEU A 176 -3.43 -4.35 -5.01
CA LEU A 176 -4.42 -3.64 -4.21
C LEU A 176 -5.84 -4.04 -4.61
N ALA A 177 -6.34 -3.50 -5.73
CA ALA A 177 -7.71 -3.69 -6.19
C ALA A 177 -7.89 -4.95 -7.06
N TYR A 178 -6.78 -5.59 -7.46
CA TYR A 178 -6.73 -6.55 -8.57
C TYR A 178 -7.32 -5.96 -9.84
N ASP A 179 -6.54 -5.05 -10.45
CA ASP A 179 -6.80 -4.34 -11.72
C ASP A 179 -7.74 -3.13 -11.58
N PHE A 180 -7.22 -2.01 -11.05
CA PHE A 180 -7.99 -0.76 -10.86
C PHE A 180 -8.81 -0.31 -12.06
N TYR A 181 -8.33 -0.55 -13.28
CA TYR A 181 -8.94 -0.08 -14.52
C TYR A 181 -10.18 -0.87 -14.95
N GLN A 182 -10.40 -2.06 -14.40
CA GLN A 182 -11.49 -2.93 -14.84
C GLN A 182 -12.86 -2.33 -14.55
N LYS A 183 -13.82 -2.62 -15.45
CA LYS A 183 -15.20 -2.14 -15.37
C LYS A 183 -15.27 -0.61 -15.29
N ASP A 184 -14.56 0.06 -16.19
CA ASP A 184 -14.54 1.52 -16.24
C ASP A 184 -14.10 2.18 -14.91
N ALA A 185 -13.03 1.61 -14.34
CA ALA A 185 -12.47 1.97 -13.04
C ALA A 185 -13.36 1.73 -11.80
N ASP A 186 -14.57 1.18 -11.95
CA ASP A 186 -15.44 0.79 -10.82
C ASP A 186 -14.75 -0.19 -9.88
N THR A 187 -13.89 -1.06 -10.42
CA THR A 187 -13.08 -1.99 -9.62
C THR A 187 -12.22 -1.22 -8.62
N GLY A 188 -11.64 -0.09 -9.05
CA GLY A 188 -10.89 0.81 -8.21
C GLY A 188 -11.73 1.51 -7.14
N ASP A 189 -12.90 2.03 -7.51
CA ASP A 189 -13.77 2.71 -6.54
C ASP A 189 -14.29 1.75 -5.48
N ASN A 190 -14.71 0.55 -5.88
CA ASN A 190 -15.16 -0.48 -4.95
C ASN A 190 -14.08 -0.86 -3.95
N PHE A 191 -12.83 -1.02 -4.41
CA PHE A 191 -11.70 -1.26 -3.51
C PHE A 191 -11.46 -0.09 -2.54
N MET A 192 -11.37 1.14 -3.07
CA MET A 192 -11.08 2.31 -2.23
C MET A 192 -12.19 2.57 -1.21
N ASN A 193 -13.46 2.38 -1.60
CA ASN A 193 -14.60 2.48 -0.70
C ASN A 193 -14.64 1.32 0.31
N ALA A 194 -14.19 0.12 -0.05
CA ALA A 194 -14.08 -1.01 0.87
C ALA A 194 -13.01 -0.77 1.96
N ILE A 195 -11.90 -0.11 1.65
CA ILE A 195 -10.84 0.18 2.64
C ILE A 195 -11.09 1.46 3.45
N GLN A 196 -11.95 2.37 2.99
CA GLN A 196 -12.26 3.64 3.66
C GLN A 196 -12.57 3.50 5.17
N PRO A 197 -13.32 2.49 5.65
CA PRO A 197 -13.57 2.30 7.09
C PRO A 197 -12.32 2.04 7.94
N VAL A 198 -11.22 1.58 7.33
CA VAL A 198 -9.90 1.45 7.96
C VAL A 198 -9.07 2.71 7.70
N ALA A 199 -9.01 3.16 6.45
CA ALA A 199 -8.09 4.19 5.98
C ALA A 199 -8.44 5.62 6.47
N THR A 200 -9.65 5.82 6.99
CA THR A 200 -10.06 7.05 7.69
C THR A 200 -9.63 7.08 9.16
N LEU A 201 -9.27 5.94 9.74
CA LEU A 201 -8.88 5.82 11.16
C LEU A 201 -7.36 5.85 11.34
N VAL A 202 -6.63 5.25 10.40
CA VAL A 202 -5.17 5.10 10.46
C VAL A 202 -4.52 5.39 9.10
N PRO A 203 -3.26 5.87 9.07
CA PRO A 203 -2.50 5.98 7.83
C PRO A 203 -2.41 4.65 7.08
N TYR A 204 -2.69 4.70 5.78
CA TYR A 204 -2.70 3.58 4.85
C TYR A 204 -1.59 3.76 3.82
N MET A 205 -0.45 3.09 4.06
CA MET A 205 0.72 3.15 3.18
C MET A 205 0.63 2.02 2.17
N ALA A 206 0.77 2.33 0.88
CA ALA A 206 0.65 1.35 -0.19
C ALA A 206 1.80 1.48 -1.19
N LEU A 207 2.18 0.36 -1.81
CA LEU A 207 3.10 0.30 -2.95
C LEU A 207 2.43 -0.50 -4.08
N PRO A 208 2.87 -0.36 -5.34
CA PRO A 208 2.26 -1.09 -6.46
C PRO A 208 2.72 -2.55 -6.51
N GLY A 209 1.83 -3.44 -6.93
CA GLY A 209 2.16 -4.79 -7.41
C GLY A 209 1.97 -4.95 -8.92
N ASN A 210 2.03 -6.19 -9.42
CA ASN A 210 1.83 -6.44 -10.84
C ASN A 210 0.41 -6.10 -11.30
N HIS A 211 -0.62 -6.17 -10.46
CA HIS A 211 -1.98 -5.76 -10.84
C HIS A 211 -2.15 -4.23 -10.98
N GLU A 212 -1.17 -3.44 -10.55
CA GLU A 212 -1.19 -1.99 -10.70
C GLU A 212 -0.52 -1.50 -11.99
N HIS A 213 0.21 -2.35 -12.74
CA HIS A 213 1.08 -1.91 -13.85
C HIS A 213 0.37 -1.15 -14.97
N ARG A 214 -0.92 -1.44 -15.21
CA ARG A 214 -1.61 -0.98 -16.42
C ARG A 214 -1.61 0.54 -16.59
N PHE A 215 -1.47 0.98 -17.84
CA PHE A 215 -1.37 2.41 -18.19
C PHE A 215 -0.26 3.12 -17.42
N ASN A 216 0.91 2.48 -17.33
CA ASN A 216 2.07 2.96 -16.58
C ASN A 216 1.65 3.35 -15.15
N PHE A 217 1.02 2.44 -14.42
CA PHE A 217 0.60 2.61 -13.03
C PHE A 217 -0.33 3.82 -12.78
N SER A 218 -1.02 4.34 -13.79
CA SER A 218 -1.74 5.62 -13.66
C SER A 218 -2.84 5.58 -12.60
N HIS A 219 -3.64 4.51 -12.53
CA HIS A 219 -4.67 4.41 -11.49
C HIS A 219 -4.07 4.45 -10.08
N TYR A 220 -3.00 3.68 -9.84
CA TYR A 220 -2.29 3.68 -8.56
C TYR A 220 -1.69 5.05 -8.25
N LYS A 221 -0.90 5.62 -9.17
CA LYS A 221 -0.23 6.92 -8.97
C LYS A 221 -1.21 8.06 -8.68
N ASN A 222 -2.40 8.03 -9.26
CA ASN A 222 -3.40 9.06 -9.07
C ASN A 222 -4.19 8.84 -7.77
N ARG A 223 -4.76 7.65 -7.54
CA ARG A 223 -5.52 7.33 -6.31
C ARG A 223 -4.64 7.39 -5.05
N PHE A 224 -3.37 7.02 -5.16
CA PHE A 224 -2.34 7.13 -4.11
C PHE A 224 -1.33 8.25 -4.42
N SER A 225 -1.81 9.39 -4.93
CA SER A 225 -0.98 10.58 -5.18
C SER A 225 -0.40 11.16 -3.89
N ASN A 226 -1.04 10.89 -2.75
CA ASN A 226 -0.52 11.17 -1.42
C ASN A 226 0.83 10.49 -1.12
N MET A 227 1.15 9.34 -1.73
CA MET A 227 2.46 8.71 -1.61
C MET A 227 3.56 9.57 -2.25
N LYS A 228 3.30 10.16 -3.42
CA LYS A 228 4.23 11.13 -4.02
C LYS A 228 4.33 12.41 -3.19
N LEU A 229 3.19 13.01 -2.82
CA LEU A 229 3.12 14.33 -2.17
C LEU A 229 3.55 14.32 -0.69
N GLY A 230 3.50 13.15 -0.06
CA GLY A 230 3.93 12.87 1.30
C GLY A 230 5.32 12.23 1.31
N PRO A 231 5.42 10.90 1.49
CA PRO A 231 6.69 10.22 1.71
C PRO A 231 7.64 10.31 0.52
N GLY A 232 7.16 10.30 -0.72
CA GLY A 232 8.01 10.47 -1.90
C GLY A 232 8.67 11.84 -1.99
N ALA A 233 7.96 12.90 -1.57
CA ALA A 233 8.52 14.25 -1.49
C ALA A 233 9.54 14.38 -0.35
N THR A 234 9.26 13.83 0.84
CA THR A 234 10.16 13.93 2.00
C THR A 234 11.38 13.00 1.90
N SER A 235 11.26 11.87 1.22
CA SER A 235 12.38 10.97 0.90
C SER A 235 13.18 11.40 -0.33
N GLY A 236 12.68 12.38 -1.08
CA GLY A 236 13.32 12.88 -2.30
C GLY A 236 13.25 11.92 -3.50
N SER A 237 12.32 10.95 -3.50
CA SER A 237 12.08 10.10 -4.66
C SER A 237 11.17 10.76 -5.71
N ASP A 238 10.34 11.72 -5.28
CA ASP A 238 9.34 12.44 -6.09
C ASP A 238 8.39 11.51 -6.89
N THR A 239 8.05 10.36 -6.33
CA THR A 239 7.15 9.38 -6.96
C THR A 239 6.34 8.61 -5.93
N SER A 240 5.21 8.03 -6.34
CA SER A 240 4.43 7.08 -5.54
C SER A 240 4.95 5.64 -5.66
N LEU A 241 5.84 5.34 -6.62
CA LEU A 241 6.28 3.97 -6.92
C LEU A 241 7.33 3.45 -5.94
N TRP A 242 8.26 4.31 -5.52
CA TRP A 242 9.25 4.02 -4.48
C TRP A 242 9.43 5.25 -3.59
N TYR A 243 9.53 5.06 -2.29
CA TYR A 243 9.61 6.14 -1.31
C TYR A 243 10.05 5.57 0.05
N SER A 244 10.45 6.44 0.97
CA SER A 244 10.78 6.05 2.33
C SER A 244 10.09 6.95 3.34
N PHE A 245 9.92 6.46 4.57
CA PHE A 245 9.31 7.25 5.63
C PHE A 245 9.75 6.75 7.01
N ASN A 246 9.79 7.68 7.96
CA ASN A 246 10.21 7.42 9.32
C ASN A 246 9.01 7.49 10.26
N VAL A 247 8.76 6.42 11.02
CA VAL A 247 7.68 6.40 12.03
C VAL A 247 8.17 5.62 13.26
N GLY A 248 8.16 6.29 14.42
CA GLY A 248 8.76 5.76 15.63
C GLY A 248 10.24 5.40 15.42
N LEU A 249 10.60 4.17 15.79
CA LEU A 249 11.94 3.59 15.72
C LEU A 249 12.28 2.94 14.38
N ILE A 250 11.40 3.05 13.38
CA ILE A 250 11.53 2.38 12.10
C ILE A 250 11.76 3.39 11.00
N HIS A 251 12.72 3.08 10.14
CA HIS A 251 12.83 3.61 8.79
C HIS A 251 12.27 2.58 7.81
N PHE A 252 11.16 2.90 7.16
CA PHE A 252 10.57 2.08 6.10
C PHE A 252 11.09 2.55 4.74
N VAL A 253 11.45 1.60 3.88
CA VAL A 253 11.84 1.86 2.49
C VAL A 253 11.04 0.97 1.55
N ALA A 254 10.20 1.59 0.73
CA ALA A 254 9.38 0.91 -0.28
C ALA A 254 10.01 1.08 -1.66
N PHE A 255 10.10 -0.01 -2.43
CA PHE A 255 10.58 0.02 -3.81
C PHE A 255 9.68 -0.79 -4.73
N ASP A 256 9.65 -0.39 -6.00
CA ASP A 256 8.82 -1.00 -7.03
C ASP A 256 9.56 -2.18 -7.68
N THR A 257 8.98 -3.37 -7.60
CA THR A 257 9.50 -4.58 -8.26
C THR A 257 9.11 -4.65 -9.73
N GLU A 258 8.09 -3.91 -10.12
CA GLU A 258 7.53 -3.99 -11.46
C GLU A 258 8.31 -3.18 -12.48
N VAL A 259 9.20 -2.26 -12.05
CA VAL A 259 10.13 -1.55 -12.95
C VAL A 259 11.04 -2.49 -13.75
N PHE A 260 11.22 -3.75 -13.31
CA PHE A 260 12.02 -4.74 -14.03
C PHE A 260 11.22 -5.46 -15.12
N ASN A 261 9.90 -5.57 -14.95
CA ASN A 261 9.02 -6.42 -15.76
C ASN A 261 8.14 -5.58 -16.71
N TYR A 262 7.62 -4.47 -16.21
CA TYR A 262 6.66 -3.61 -16.90
C TYR A 262 7.25 -2.23 -17.10
N PHE A 263 7.14 -1.70 -18.33
CA PHE A 263 7.70 -0.40 -18.71
C PHE A 263 9.20 -0.28 -18.37
N SER A 264 9.93 -1.39 -18.45
CA SER A 264 11.36 -1.48 -18.10
C SER A 264 12.17 -0.46 -18.89
N ASP A 265 12.56 0.60 -18.19
CA ASP A 265 13.41 1.70 -18.65
C ASP A 265 14.70 1.67 -17.84
N VAL A 266 15.84 1.51 -18.52
CA VAL A 266 17.16 1.54 -17.87
C VAL A 266 17.33 2.80 -17.03
N GLY A 267 16.81 3.94 -17.50
CA GLY A 267 16.82 5.18 -16.75
C GLY A 267 16.01 5.09 -15.45
N GLN A 268 14.82 4.52 -15.48
CA GLN A 268 13.95 4.33 -14.33
C GLN A 268 14.54 3.37 -13.32
N ILE A 269 15.05 2.23 -13.77
CA ILE A 269 15.74 1.25 -12.94
C ILE A 269 16.91 1.91 -12.23
N GLN A 270 17.76 2.65 -12.98
CA GLN A 270 18.90 3.33 -12.38
C GLN A 270 18.49 4.44 -11.40
N ARG A 271 17.41 5.18 -11.69
CA ARG A 271 16.86 6.19 -10.75
C ARG A 271 16.43 5.53 -9.44
N GLN A 272 15.69 4.42 -9.50
CA GLN A 272 15.28 3.69 -8.31
C GLN A 272 16.49 3.14 -7.54
N LEU A 273 17.44 2.48 -8.21
CA LEU A 273 18.62 1.91 -7.55
C LEU A 273 19.51 2.96 -6.90
N ASN A 274 19.77 4.08 -7.59
CA ASN A 274 20.56 5.19 -7.05
C ASN A 274 19.87 5.82 -5.83
N TRP A 275 18.56 6.04 -5.93
CA TRP A 275 17.78 6.59 -4.82
C TRP A 275 17.77 5.62 -3.63
N LEU A 276 17.54 4.32 -3.88
CA LEU A 276 17.50 3.29 -2.85
C LEU A 276 18.84 3.19 -2.10
N GLU A 277 19.97 3.19 -2.80
CA GLU A 277 21.28 3.20 -2.16
C GLU A 277 21.49 4.46 -1.30
N ALA A 278 21.14 5.64 -1.83
CA ALA A 278 21.29 6.89 -1.09
C ALA A 278 20.41 6.96 0.16
N ASP A 279 19.16 6.50 0.05
CA ASP A 279 18.20 6.45 1.16
C ASP A 279 18.65 5.46 2.24
N LEU A 280 19.05 4.25 1.87
CA LEU A 280 19.59 3.25 2.79
C LEU A 280 20.88 3.72 3.48
N ALA A 281 21.78 4.39 2.76
CA ALA A 281 22.98 4.98 3.34
C ALA A 281 22.61 6.05 4.40
N LYS A 282 21.65 6.92 4.09
CA LYS A 282 21.14 7.94 5.02
C LYS A 282 20.43 7.33 6.22
N ALA A 283 19.66 6.26 6.03
CA ALA A 283 18.99 5.57 7.12
C ALA A 283 20.01 4.88 8.05
N ASN A 284 21.07 4.29 7.47
CA ASN A 284 22.12 3.63 8.22
C ASN A 284 22.90 4.61 9.14
N THR A 285 23.10 5.86 8.73
CA THR A 285 23.72 6.88 9.60
C THR A 285 22.84 7.34 10.76
N ASN A 286 21.54 6.99 10.75
CA ASN A 286 20.56 7.38 11.77
C ASN A 286 20.09 6.20 12.65
N ARG A 287 20.83 5.09 12.66
CA ARG A 287 20.50 3.87 13.44
C ARG A 287 20.51 4.11 14.96
N ASP A 288 21.18 5.17 15.43
CA ASP A 288 21.13 5.61 16.83
C ASP A 288 19.72 6.06 17.26
N LYS A 289 18.98 6.71 16.35
CA LYS A 289 17.61 7.20 16.58
C LYS A 289 16.54 6.25 16.06
N ARG A 290 16.83 5.58 14.94
CA ARG A 290 15.91 4.66 14.24
C ARG A 290 16.66 3.38 13.91
N PRO A 291 16.81 2.50 14.90
CA PRO A 291 17.63 1.32 14.74
C PRO A 291 17.11 0.37 13.67
N TRP A 292 15.81 0.34 13.38
CA TRP A 292 15.24 -0.65 12.47
C TRP A 292 15.07 -0.11 11.06
N ILE A 293 15.57 -0.85 10.07
CA ILE A 293 15.25 -0.64 8.66
C ILE A 293 14.40 -1.80 8.17
N VAL A 294 13.20 -1.46 7.71
CA VAL A 294 12.21 -2.39 7.16
C VAL A 294 12.07 -2.08 5.68
N SER A 295 12.31 -3.08 4.83
CA SER A 295 12.09 -2.93 3.39
C SER A 295 10.74 -3.51 2.97
N LEU A 296 10.10 -2.85 2.00
CA LEU A 296 8.77 -3.19 1.50
C LEU A 296 8.84 -3.28 -0.03
N ALA A 297 8.33 -4.36 -0.60
CA ALA A 297 8.12 -4.48 -2.03
C ALA A 297 7.02 -5.51 -2.32
N HIS A 298 6.43 -5.50 -3.51
CA HIS A 298 5.37 -6.46 -3.79
C HIS A 298 5.93 -7.87 -3.99
N LYS A 299 6.92 -8.03 -4.87
CA LYS A 299 7.62 -9.30 -5.08
C LYS A 299 8.83 -9.41 -4.17
N SER A 300 9.24 -10.65 -3.88
CA SER A 300 10.53 -10.93 -3.26
C SER A 300 11.39 -11.80 -4.15
N LYS A 301 12.65 -12.02 -3.72
CA LYS A 301 13.63 -12.81 -4.46
C LYS A 301 13.13 -14.23 -4.70
N SER A 302 12.85 -14.58 -5.96
CA SER A 302 13.04 -15.94 -6.45
C SER A 302 14.53 -16.18 -6.70
N GLU A 303 15.04 -17.34 -6.28
CA GLU A 303 16.36 -17.75 -6.78
C GLU A 303 16.29 -17.85 -8.30
N GLU A 304 17.32 -17.34 -8.97
CA GLU A 304 17.57 -17.54 -10.39
C GLU A 304 17.36 -19.03 -10.71
N GLN A 305 16.19 -19.38 -11.24
CA GLN A 305 15.96 -20.72 -11.73
C GLN A 305 16.85 -20.84 -12.95
N LYS A 306 17.98 -21.53 -12.80
CA LYS A 306 18.64 -22.13 -13.97
C LYS A 306 17.62 -23.03 -14.62
N CYS A 307 16.96 -22.52 -15.66
CA CYS A 307 16.01 -23.23 -16.50
C CYS A 307 16.62 -24.55 -16.99
N ASN A 308 16.37 -25.62 -16.25
CA ASN A 308 16.44 -26.98 -16.76
C ASN A 308 15.00 -27.35 -17.15
N TYR A 309 14.84 -27.67 -18.43
CA TYR A 309 13.62 -27.83 -19.22
C TYR A 309 12.56 -28.85 -18.73
N LEU A 310 12.59 -29.27 -17.46
CA LEU A 310 11.64 -30.24 -16.88
C LEU A 310 11.30 -29.90 -15.42
N MET A 311 10.58 -28.80 -15.20
CA MET A 311 9.67 -28.69 -14.05
C MET A 311 8.60 -27.63 -14.35
N ILE A 312 7.47 -28.09 -14.86
CA ILE A 312 6.24 -27.30 -14.95
C ILE A 312 5.71 -27.19 -13.50
N TRP A 313 5.32 -25.98 -13.08
CA TRP A 313 4.78 -25.58 -11.76
C TRP A 313 5.78 -25.22 -10.65
N ILE A 314 6.60 -24.18 -10.85
CA ILE A 314 7.23 -23.47 -9.72
C ILE A 314 6.89 -21.97 -9.84
N ASP A 315 5.66 -21.63 -9.43
CA ASP A 315 5.18 -20.25 -9.17
C ASP A 315 5.85 -19.68 -7.92
N PHE A 316 7.18 -19.66 -7.86
CA PHE A 316 7.84 -18.84 -6.85
C PHE A 316 8.36 -17.58 -7.51
N MET A 317 7.53 -16.54 -7.39
CA MET A 317 7.77 -15.13 -7.71
C MET A 317 8.39 -14.90 -9.09
N ASP A 318 7.55 -14.49 -10.05
CA ASP A 318 7.94 -14.11 -11.42
C ASP A 318 9.31 -13.40 -11.44
N GLU A 319 10.17 -13.78 -12.38
CA GLU A 319 11.59 -13.40 -12.56
C GLU A 319 11.89 -11.91 -12.32
N THR A 320 11.86 -11.46 -11.08
CA THR A 320 12.14 -10.07 -10.73
C THR A 320 13.62 -9.95 -10.41
N ASN A 321 14.31 -9.04 -11.09
CA ASN A 321 15.75 -8.93 -10.97
C ASN A 321 16.17 -8.29 -9.64
N PHE A 322 16.37 -9.14 -8.64
CA PHE A 322 16.90 -8.76 -7.32
C PHE A 322 18.44 -8.69 -7.26
N THR A 323 19.14 -8.85 -8.39
CA THR A 323 20.62 -8.90 -8.47
C THR A 323 21.27 -7.64 -7.92
N HIS A 324 20.67 -6.47 -8.13
CA HIS A 324 21.19 -5.19 -7.62
C HIS A 324 20.54 -4.77 -6.30
N ILE A 325 19.31 -5.22 -6.02
CA ILE A 325 18.59 -4.85 -4.80
C ILE A 325 19.12 -5.64 -3.59
N SER A 326 19.26 -6.97 -3.70
CA SER A 326 19.67 -7.81 -2.57
C SER A 326 21.02 -7.39 -1.98
N PRO A 327 22.05 -7.07 -2.78
CA PRO A 327 23.32 -6.59 -2.25
C PRO A 327 23.18 -5.25 -1.51
N LEU A 328 22.32 -4.34 -1.96
CA LEU A 328 22.07 -3.06 -1.27
C LEU A 328 21.39 -3.29 0.08
N LEU A 329 20.32 -4.10 0.11
CA LEU A 329 19.60 -4.41 1.36
C LEU A 329 20.54 -5.10 2.38
N HIS A 330 21.39 -6.00 1.92
CA HIS A 330 22.39 -6.64 2.77
C HIS A 330 23.44 -5.64 3.28
N LYS A 331 24.11 -4.91 2.37
CA LYS A 331 25.18 -3.94 2.69
C LYS A 331 24.75 -2.94 3.76
N TYR A 332 23.54 -2.39 3.67
CA TYR A 332 23.03 -1.39 4.61
C TYR A 332 22.28 -1.97 5.82
N GLY A 333 22.29 -3.30 5.96
CA GLY A 333 21.85 -3.99 7.16
C GLY A 333 20.33 -4.00 7.36
N VAL A 334 19.55 -4.13 6.28
CA VAL A 334 18.09 -4.24 6.40
C VAL A 334 17.73 -5.44 7.28
N ASP A 335 16.82 -5.24 8.23
CA ASP A 335 16.52 -6.20 9.29
C ASP A 335 15.47 -7.21 8.83
N ILE A 336 14.40 -6.70 8.22
CA ILE A 336 13.27 -7.48 7.75
C ILE A 336 12.70 -6.91 6.45
N HIS A 337 12.25 -7.80 5.57
CA HIS A 337 11.58 -7.50 4.31
C HIS A 337 10.16 -8.05 4.32
N PHE A 338 9.20 -7.23 3.95
CA PHE A 338 7.80 -7.64 3.74
C PHE A 338 7.44 -7.59 2.27
N CYS A 339 6.76 -8.64 1.82
CA CYS A 339 6.28 -8.80 0.46
C CYS A 339 4.94 -9.54 0.39
N GLY A 340 4.32 -9.50 -0.79
CA GLY A 340 3.06 -10.15 -1.13
C GLY A 340 3.25 -11.12 -2.29
N HIS A 341 2.38 -11.02 -3.30
CA HIS A 341 2.38 -11.71 -4.60
C HIS A 341 2.10 -13.23 -4.52
N SER A 342 2.81 -13.94 -3.64
CA SER A 342 2.47 -15.31 -3.30
C SER A 342 1.30 -15.30 -2.32
N HIS A 343 0.15 -15.84 -2.75
CA HIS A 343 -1.09 -15.90 -1.97
C HIS A 343 -1.07 -16.92 -0.83
N ASN A 344 -0.10 -16.80 0.07
CA ASN A 344 0.05 -17.56 1.30
C ASN A 344 0.93 -16.79 2.29
N TYR A 345 1.07 -17.32 3.51
CA TYR A 345 2.03 -16.81 4.48
C TYR A 345 3.32 -17.63 4.42
N GLN A 346 4.47 -16.97 4.38
CA GLN A 346 5.78 -17.60 4.53
C GLN A 346 6.69 -16.75 5.39
N ARG A 347 7.43 -17.39 6.30
CA ARG A 347 8.55 -16.79 7.01
C ARG A 347 9.82 -17.53 6.69
N HIS A 348 10.81 -16.78 6.25
CA HIS A 348 12.13 -17.31 5.97
C HIS A 348 13.01 -17.22 7.23
N TYR A 349 14.01 -18.09 7.33
CA TYR A 349 15.20 -17.84 8.15
C TYR A 349 15.94 -16.62 7.58
N PRO A 350 16.76 -15.91 8.36
CA PRO A 350 17.65 -14.90 7.80
C PRO A 350 18.60 -15.54 6.78
N TYR A 351 18.72 -14.96 5.58
CA TYR A 351 19.57 -15.50 4.53
C TYR A 351 20.14 -14.40 3.62
N TYR A 352 21.30 -14.67 3.02
CA TYR A 352 21.87 -13.87 1.95
C TYR A 352 22.57 -14.80 0.95
N GLN A 353 22.28 -14.60 -0.34
CA GLN A 353 22.72 -15.52 -1.41
C GLN A 353 22.35 -16.97 -1.07
N ASP A 354 23.34 -17.85 -0.89
CA ASP A 354 23.19 -19.26 -0.57
C ASP A 354 23.36 -19.57 0.93
N GLU A 355 23.78 -18.60 1.74
CA GLU A 355 24.02 -18.76 3.17
C GLU A 355 22.73 -18.49 3.96
N VAL A 356 22.41 -19.40 4.89
CA VAL A 356 21.25 -19.33 5.78
C VAL A 356 21.75 -19.26 7.22
N ASP A 357 21.33 -18.24 7.94
CA ASP A 357 21.62 -18.07 9.36
C ASP A 357 20.49 -18.71 10.19
N ARG A 358 20.74 -19.90 10.72
CA ARG A 358 19.73 -20.66 11.48
C ARG A 358 19.83 -20.29 12.96
N PRO A 359 18.74 -19.82 13.59
CA PRO A 359 18.74 -19.46 15.00
C PRO A 359 18.76 -20.70 15.90
N ASP A 360 19.40 -20.57 17.08
CA ASP A 360 19.39 -21.62 18.10
C ASP A 360 18.00 -21.81 18.75
N LYS A 361 17.24 -20.72 18.86
CA LYS A 361 15.89 -20.71 19.44
C LYS A 361 14.85 -20.60 18.35
N LYS A 362 13.84 -21.46 18.40
CA LYS A 362 12.69 -21.39 17.50
C LYS A 362 12.05 -20.00 17.61
N ASN A 363 11.85 -19.35 16.47
CA ASN A 363 11.17 -18.05 16.35
C ASN A 363 11.84 -16.87 17.07
N VAL A 364 13.11 -17.00 17.51
CA VAL A 364 13.88 -15.89 18.10
C VAL A 364 15.21 -15.76 17.39
N TYR A 365 15.37 -14.69 16.61
CA TYR A 365 16.58 -14.43 15.82
C TYR A 365 17.43 -13.41 16.57
N VAL A 366 18.51 -13.88 17.20
CA VAL A 366 19.42 -13.04 17.98
C VAL A 366 20.62 -12.66 17.13
N ASN A 367 20.83 -11.36 16.95
CA ASN A 367 21.86 -10.74 16.11
C ASN A 367 22.00 -11.41 14.74
N PRO A 368 20.90 -11.55 13.96
CA PRO A 368 20.93 -12.28 12.71
C PRO A 368 21.93 -11.64 11.73
N LYS A 369 22.75 -12.48 11.10
CA LYS A 369 23.74 -12.06 10.11
C LYS A 369 23.11 -11.43 8.88
N PHE A 370 21.87 -11.83 8.57
CA PHE A 370 21.17 -11.47 7.35
C PHE A 370 19.76 -10.96 7.63
N MET A 371 19.11 -10.47 6.58
CA MET A 371 17.73 -10.04 6.62
C MET A 371 16.79 -11.24 6.62
N THR A 372 15.67 -11.13 7.33
CA THR A 372 14.55 -12.09 7.24
C THR A 372 13.52 -11.61 6.21
N VAL A 373 12.92 -12.55 5.47
CA VAL A 373 11.82 -12.26 4.52
C VAL A 373 10.51 -12.82 5.08
N ILE A 374 9.46 -11.99 5.05
CA ILE A 374 8.08 -12.36 5.35
C ILE A 374 7.23 -12.15 4.09
N VAL A 375 6.66 -13.24 3.59
CA VAL A 375 5.60 -13.22 2.59
C VAL A 375 4.27 -13.16 3.33
N ALA A 376 3.50 -12.09 3.15
CA ALA A 376 2.20 -11.86 3.77
C ALA A 376 1.13 -11.56 2.71
N GLY A 377 1.09 -12.35 1.63
CA GLY A 377 0.25 -12.12 0.46
C GLY A 377 -1.11 -12.81 0.50
N SER A 378 -1.62 -13.21 1.66
CA SER A 378 -2.90 -13.94 1.75
C SER A 378 -4.02 -13.17 2.44
N ALA A 379 -4.12 -11.85 2.24
CA ALA A 379 -5.20 -11.09 2.87
C ALA A 379 -6.59 -11.40 2.30
N GLY A 380 -6.69 -11.83 1.03
CA GLY A 380 -7.97 -12.30 0.48
C GLY A 380 -8.20 -12.06 -1.00
N SER A 381 -7.19 -12.10 -1.86
CA SER A 381 -7.34 -11.85 -3.29
C SER A 381 -8.49 -12.62 -3.97
N LYS A 382 -8.98 -12.09 -5.09
CA LYS A 382 -9.97 -12.78 -5.95
C LYS A 382 -9.42 -14.08 -6.55
N GLU A 383 -8.09 -14.21 -6.59
CA GLU A 383 -7.36 -15.35 -7.13
C GLU A 383 -7.15 -16.48 -6.11
N LYS A 384 -7.50 -16.22 -4.84
CA LYS A 384 -7.46 -17.19 -3.72
C LYS A 384 -6.05 -17.66 -3.37
N ILE A 385 -5.96 -18.55 -2.38
CA ILE A 385 -4.70 -19.11 -1.88
C ILE A 385 -3.92 -19.84 -2.98
N SER A 386 -2.63 -19.55 -3.06
CA SER A 386 -1.67 -20.23 -3.94
C SER A 386 -0.75 -21.14 -3.15
N HIS A 387 -0.22 -22.18 -3.81
CA HIS A 387 0.61 -23.22 -3.18
C HIS A 387 2.11 -23.08 -3.52
N GLY A 388 2.49 -21.98 -4.18
CA GLY A 388 3.88 -21.65 -4.48
C GLY A 388 4.67 -21.36 -3.19
N LEU A 389 5.86 -21.92 -3.08
CA LEU A 389 6.73 -21.79 -1.91
C LEU A 389 8.13 -21.38 -2.32
N GLY A 390 8.79 -20.61 -1.45
CA GLY A 390 10.19 -20.27 -1.62
C GLY A 390 11.13 -21.47 -1.50
N PRO A 391 12.43 -21.27 -1.77
CA PRO A 391 13.42 -22.32 -1.62
C PRO A 391 13.33 -22.96 -0.22
N LYS A 392 13.06 -24.27 -0.16
CA LYS A 392 12.82 -25.00 1.10
C LYS A 392 13.93 -24.80 2.14
N ARG A 393 15.18 -24.59 1.70
CA ARG A 393 16.32 -24.31 2.59
C ARG A 393 16.15 -23.02 3.39
N HIS A 394 15.44 -22.03 2.85
CA HIS A 394 15.20 -20.72 3.47
C HIS A 394 13.95 -20.71 4.34
N LEU A 395 12.98 -21.61 4.13
CA LEU A 395 11.70 -21.58 4.84
C LEU A 395 11.82 -21.99 6.30
N ALA A 396 11.41 -21.09 7.20
CA ALA A 396 11.21 -21.37 8.62
C ALA A 396 9.76 -21.78 8.90
N LYS A 397 8.80 -21.18 8.20
CA LYS A 397 7.37 -21.51 8.28
C LYS A 397 6.64 -21.14 6.99
N TYR A 398 5.54 -21.85 6.70
CA TYR A 398 4.56 -21.44 5.71
C TYR A 398 3.16 -21.90 6.15
N ILE A 399 2.12 -21.15 5.76
CA ILE A 399 0.71 -21.42 6.05
C ILE A 399 -0.12 -21.10 4.81
N PHE A 400 -0.98 -22.04 4.39
CA PHE A 400 -1.92 -21.88 3.29
C PHE A 400 -3.30 -21.52 3.84
N ASP A 401 -3.42 -20.31 4.37
CA ASP A 401 -4.68 -19.77 4.90
C ASP A 401 -4.70 -18.25 4.71
N TYR A 402 -5.89 -17.66 4.80
CA TYR A 402 -6.03 -16.21 4.76
C TYR A 402 -5.59 -15.59 6.07
N GLY A 403 -5.00 -14.40 5.99
CA GLY A 403 -4.55 -13.69 7.18
C GLY A 403 -3.72 -12.46 6.87
N PHE A 404 -3.37 -11.75 7.92
CA PHE A 404 -2.44 -10.62 7.90
C PHE A 404 -1.59 -10.67 9.17
N GLY A 405 -0.56 -9.82 9.24
CA GLY A 405 0.28 -9.79 10.44
C GLY A 405 0.47 -8.42 11.04
N HIS A 406 1.02 -8.42 12.24
CA HIS A 406 1.29 -7.23 13.03
C HIS A 406 2.79 -7.09 13.25
N LEU A 407 3.33 -5.96 12.82
CA LEU A 407 4.69 -5.56 13.12
C LEU A 407 4.68 -4.61 14.32
N GLN A 408 5.50 -4.89 15.32
CA GLN A 408 5.70 -4.02 16.47
C GLN A 408 7.18 -3.93 16.83
N VAL A 409 7.71 -2.70 16.85
CA VAL A 409 9.03 -2.46 17.45
C VAL A 409 8.85 -2.05 18.90
N MET A 410 9.44 -2.82 19.80
CA MET A 410 9.33 -2.62 21.25
C MET A 410 10.32 -1.57 21.74
N ASN A 411 11.54 -1.60 21.22
CA ASN A 411 12.62 -0.70 21.61
C ASN A 411 13.77 -0.77 20.58
N HIS A 412 14.94 -0.25 20.95
CA HIS A 412 16.10 -0.20 20.06
C HIS A 412 16.67 -1.56 19.69
N THR A 413 16.35 -2.64 20.40
CA THR A 413 16.93 -3.97 20.17
C THR A 413 15.91 -5.06 19.94
N HIS A 414 14.62 -4.85 20.26
CA HIS A 414 13.57 -5.87 20.10
C HIS A 414 12.48 -5.45 19.11
N LEU A 415 12.27 -6.30 18.11
CA LEU A 415 11.17 -6.25 17.15
C LEU A 415 10.36 -7.55 17.23
N ARG A 416 9.04 -7.43 17.23
CA ARG A 416 8.09 -8.53 17.22
C ARG A 416 7.28 -8.50 15.93
N TRP A 417 7.12 -9.67 15.34
CA TRP A 417 6.19 -9.93 14.25
C TRP A 417 5.23 -11.04 14.68
N THR A 418 3.93 -10.85 14.45
CA THR A 418 2.91 -11.89 14.60
C THR A 418 2.14 -12.01 13.29
N TRP A 419 1.65 -13.21 13.00
CA TRP A 419 0.71 -13.43 11.90
C TRP A 419 -0.46 -14.26 12.41
N GLU A 420 -1.66 -13.84 12.03
CA GLU A 420 -2.91 -14.44 12.45
C GLU A 420 -3.74 -14.81 11.23
N ASN A 421 -4.49 -15.91 11.37
CA ASN A 421 -5.41 -16.32 10.33
C ASN A 421 -6.75 -15.60 10.47
N THR A 422 -7.37 -15.30 9.34
CA THR A 422 -8.67 -14.62 9.25
C THR A 422 -9.66 -15.50 8.48
N GLY A 423 -10.91 -15.54 8.95
CA GLY A 423 -11.96 -16.33 8.30
C GLY A 423 -13.27 -16.28 9.07
N VAL A 424 -14.39 -16.41 8.34
CA VAL A 424 -15.76 -16.18 8.86
C VAL A 424 -16.15 -17.09 10.04
N GLU A 425 -15.47 -18.23 10.21
CA GLU A 425 -15.75 -19.21 11.27
C GLU A 425 -14.64 -19.36 12.33
N LEU A 426 -13.53 -18.62 12.20
CA LEU A 426 -12.41 -18.69 13.13
C LEU A 426 -12.31 -17.35 13.86
N ALA A 427 -12.30 -17.38 15.19
CA ALA A 427 -11.73 -16.26 15.94
C ALA A 427 -10.33 -16.00 15.38
N SER A 428 -9.93 -14.73 15.24
CA SER A 428 -8.56 -14.42 14.84
C SER A 428 -7.59 -15.10 15.84
N ILE A 429 -6.77 -16.02 15.34
CA ILE A 429 -5.84 -16.81 16.16
C ILE A 429 -4.44 -16.54 15.64
N GLU A 430 -3.56 -16.09 16.54
CA GLU A 430 -2.12 -16.00 16.26
C GLU A 430 -1.60 -17.39 15.86
N GLN A 431 -1.21 -17.54 14.61
CA GLN A 431 -0.67 -18.80 14.10
C GLN A 431 0.86 -18.78 14.12
N ASP A 432 1.50 -17.62 14.00
CA ASP A 432 2.95 -17.49 14.07
C ASP A 432 3.42 -16.24 14.80
N GLU A 433 4.61 -16.36 15.39
CA GLU A 433 5.31 -15.28 16.07
C GLU A 433 6.79 -15.33 15.69
N LEU A 434 7.42 -14.18 15.61
CA LEU A 434 8.85 -13.99 15.45
C LEU A 434 9.33 -12.84 16.35
N TRP A 435 10.41 -13.08 17.08
CA TRP A 435 11.21 -12.04 17.72
C TRP A 435 12.54 -11.88 16.97
N ILE A 436 12.88 -10.64 16.63
CA ILE A 436 14.22 -10.26 16.21
C ILE A 436 14.85 -9.45 17.34
N VAL A 437 15.98 -9.93 17.85
CA VAL A 437 16.78 -9.25 18.87
C VAL A 437 18.08 -8.81 18.21
N GLN A 438 18.26 -7.52 17.99
CA GLN A 438 19.43 -6.94 17.32
C GLN A 438 20.09 -5.92 18.26
N ASP A 439 21.22 -6.31 18.85
CA ASP A 439 21.99 -5.46 19.77
C ASP A 439 22.86 -4.45 19.01
N ASN A 440 23.32 -4.84 17.82
CA ASN A 440 24.23 -4.03 17.00
C ASN A 440 23.64 -3.80 15.61
N HIS A 441 23.05 -2.62 15.43
CA HIS A 441 22.58 -2.16 14.13
C HIS A 441 23.72 -1.57 13.32
N GLY A 442 23.70 -1.75 12.00
CA GLY A 442 24.70 -1.14 11.15
C GLY A 442 24.85 -1.82 9.79
N MET A 443 25.87 -1.39 9.05
CA MET A 443 26.24 -2.01 7.79
C MET A 443 26.75 -3.44 8.00
N ARG A 444 26.49 -4.32 7.04
CA ARG A 444 27.02 -5.69 7.02
C ARG A 444 28.20 -5.78 6.05
N SER A 445 29.18 -6.63 6.35
CA SER A 445 30.29 -6.89 5.45
C SER A 445 29.80 -7.51 4.14
N HIS A 446 30.49 -7.20 3.05
CA HIS A 446 30.31 -7.94 1.81
C HIS A 446 30.87 -9.35 2.07
N ALA A 447 30.03 -10.37 1.92
CA ALA A 447 30.49 -11.76 1.94
C ALA A 447 31.37 -12.04 0.73
#